data_AF-A0A944EI04-F1
#
_entry.id   AF-A0A944EI04-F1
#
_cell.length_a   1.000
_cell.length_b   1.000
_cell.length_c   1.000
_cell.angle_alpha   90.00
_cell.angle_beta   90.00
_cell.angle_gamma   90.00
#
_symmetry.space_group_name_H-M   'P 1'
#
loop_
_entity.id
_entity.type
_entity.pdbx_description
1 polymer ?
#
loop_
_entity_poly.entity_id
_entity_poly.type
_entity_poly.pdbx_seq_one_letter_code
_entity_poly.pdbx_strand_id
1 'polypeptide(L)'
;MLLAEIARVSQEVAATSARSEKTGLLAGLFRTAGPEEAAVTITYLAGRLPQGRVGIGWSVLREAPAPAAAPTLTVADVDRAVDRIAAVTGKGAQAERRRLVDELMGAATAGEQRFLRALLGGELRQGALDALTVEGLAAAAGAD
;
A
#
# COMPACT_ATOMS: atom_id res chain seq x y z
N MET A 1 8.44 0.42 9.11
CA MET A 1 7.27 -0.24 9.73
C MET A 1 6.83 -1.43 8.88
N LEU A 2 6.05 -2.36 9.42
CA LEU A 2 5.56 -3.52 8.65
C LEU A 2 4.41 -3.13 7.74
N LEU A 3 4.34 -3.72 6.56
CA LEU A 3 3.21 -3.55 5.63
C LEU A 3 1.90 -4.02 6.28
N ALA A 4 1.94 -5.07 7.10
CA ALA A 4 0.81 -5.56 7.85
C ALA A 4 0.12 -4.48 8.70
N GLU A 5 0.87 -3.50 9.23
CA GLU A 5 0.31 -2.40 10.03
C GLU A 5 -0.52 -1.47 9.16
N ILE A 6 0.00 -1.09 7.98
CA ILE A 6 -0.75 -0.29 6.99
C ILE A 6 -1.98 -1.06 6.50
N ALA A 7 -1.82 -2.34 6.16
CA ALA A 7 -2.90 -3.18 5.66
C ALA A 7 -4.04 -3.27 6.68
N ARG A 8 -3.70 -3.46 7.97
CA ARG A 8 -4.67 -3.48 9.07
C ARG A 8 -5.41 -2.14 9.19
N VAL A 9 -4.69 -1.03 9.29
CA VAL A 9 -5.30 0.31 9.43
C VAL A 9 -6.16 0.66 8.22
N SER A 10 -5.71 0.32 7.01
CA SER A 10 -6.49 0.49 5.78
C SER A 10 -7.83 -0.27 5.84
N GLN A 11 -7.82 -1.51 6.33
CA GLN A 11 -9.05 -2.29 6.52
C GLN A 11 -9.97 -1.68 7.59
N GLU A 12 -9.42 -1.24 8.72
CA GLU A 12 -10.20 -0.59 9.80
C GLU A 12 -10.85 0.71 9.33
N VAL A 13 -10.10 1.57 8.62
CA VAL A 13 -10.63 2.80 8.02
C VAL A 13 -11.73 2.49 7.00
N ALA A 14 -11.57 1.42 6.21
CA ALA A 14 -12.56 1.00 5.24
C ALA A 14 -13.86 0.46 5.86
N ALA A 15 -13.77 -0.15 7.05
CA ALA A 15 -14.89 -0.71 7.82
C ALA A 15 -15.59 0.33 8.72
N THR A 16 -14.89 1.40 9.09
CA THR A 16 -15.41 2.47 9.94
C THR A 16 -16.39 3.37 9.17
N SER A 17 -17.44 3.86 9.82
CA SER A 17 -18.39 4.83 9.23
C SER A 17 -18.12 6.27 9.68
N ALA A 18 -17.65 6.47 10.92
CA ALA A 18 -17.37 7.77 11.49
C ALA A 18 -16.09 8.41 10.89
N ARG A 19 -16.20 9.64 10.38
CA ARG A 19 -15.07 10.38 9.81
C ARG A 19 -13.96 10.63 10.83
N SER A 20 -14.33 11.09 12.03
CA SER A 20 -13.39 11.40 13.11
C SER A 20 -12.57 10.18 13.55
N GLU A 21 -13.21 9.01 13.62
CA GLU A 21 -12.53 7.76 13.97
C GLU A 21 -11.54 7.34 12.88
N LYS A 22 -11.89 7.49 11.60
CA LYS A 22 -10.94 7.27 10.49
C LYS A 22 -9.74 8.20 10.59
N THR A 23 -9.97 9.48 10.86
CA THR A 23 -8.90 10.47 11.07
C THR A 23 -8.00 10.05 12.22
N GLY A 24 -8.57 9.59 13.34
CA GLY A 24 -7.83 9.10 14.50
C GLY A 24 -6.96 7.86 14.20
N LEU A 25 -7.49 6.89 13.44
CA LEU A 25 -6.75 5.71 12.99
C LEU A 25 -5.55 6.09 12.11
N LEU A 26 -5.77 6.97 11.13
CA LEU A 26 -4.72 7.46 10.23
C LEU A 26 -3.66 8.26 10.99
N ALA A 27 -4.08 9.18 11.87
CA ALA A 27 -3.16 9.96 12.69
C ALA A 27 -2.33 9.06 13.61
N GLY A 28 -2.93 8.01 14.18
CA GLY A 28 -2.24 6.99 14.97
C GLY A 28 -1.12 6.32 14.18
N LEU A 29 -1.41 5.89 12.95
CA LEU A 29 -0.42 5.28 12.07
C LEU A 29 0.69 6.26 11.66
N PHE A 30 0.36 7.51 11.32
CA PHE A 30 1.38 8.48 10.91
C PHE A 30 2.34 8.86 12.03
N ARG A 31 1.89 8.83 13.30
CA ARG A 31 2.77 9.05 14.45
C ARG A 31 3.79 7.92 14.66
N THR A 32 3.51 6.71 14.18
CA THR A 32 4.45 5.57 14.29
C THR A 32 5.36 5.44 13.07
N ALA A 33 5.07 6.17 11.99
CA ALA A 33 5.92 6.22 10.82
C ALA A 33 7.19 7.04 11.09
N GLY A 34 8.34 6.45 10.83
CA GLY A 34 9.59 7.21 10.79
C GLY A 34 9.55 8.26 9.67
N PRO A 35 10.32 9.36 9.78
CA PRO A 35 10.27 10.47 8.83
C PRO A 35 10.56 10.04 7.38
N GLU A 36 11.43 9.03 7.19
CA GLU A 36 11.76 8.49 5.87
C GLU A 36 10.62 7.66 5.26
N GLU A 37 9.82 6.96 6.09
CA GLU A 37 8.74 6.09 5.63
C GLU A 37 7.37 6.78 5.57
N ALA A 38 7.23 7.92 6.25
CA ALA A 38 5.96 8.65 6.37
C ALA A 38 5.40 9.03 4.99
N ALA A 39 6.24 9.57 4.09
CA ALA A 39 5.81 9.98 2.76
C ALA A 39 5.26 8.82 1.92
N VAL A 40 5.93 7.66 1.94
CA VAL A 40 5.49 6.45 1.23
C VAL A 40 4.19 5.91 1.84
N THR A 41 4.12 5.85 3.17
CA THR A 41 2.93 5.38 3.91
C THR A 41 1.69 6.22 3.59
N ILE A 42 1.83 7.55 3.62
CA ILE A 42 0.79 8.52 3.26
C ILE A 42 0.35 8.30 1.81
N THR A 43 1.31 8.15 0.89
CA THR A 43 1.02 7.96 -0.54
C THR A 43 0.27 6.65 -0.79
N TYR A 44 0.64 5.56 -0.11
CA TYR A 44 -0.03 4.28 -0.22
C TYR A 44 -1.47 4.31 0.33
N LEU A 45 -1.70 4.96 1.48
CA LEU A 45 -3.03 5.11 2.06
C LEU A 45 -3.94 6.04 1.24
N ALA A 46 -3.35 6.98 0.51
CA ALA A 46 -4.00 7.76 -0.53
C ALA A 46 -4.31 6.94 -1.81
N GLY A 47 -4.00 5.64 -1.82
CA GLY A 47 -4.26 4.74 -2.95
C GLY A 47 -3.34 4.99 -4.15
N ARG A 48 -2.18 5.60 -3.92
CA ARG A 48 -1.22 5.95 -4.96
C ARG A 48 0.12 5.25 -4.73
N LEU A 49 0.85 5.06 -5.82
CA LEU A 49 2.25 4.64 -5.78
C LEU A 49 3.12 5.86 -6.10
N PRO A 50 4.23 6.10 -5.36
CA PRO A 50 5.22 7.10 -5.74
C PRO A 50 5.70 6.96 -7.19
N GLN A 51 5.76 5.71 -7.68
CA GLN A 51 6.19 5.33 -9.03
C GLN A 51 5.12 5.59 -10.11
N GLY A 52 3.90 5.95 -9.72
CA GLY A 52 2.77 6.07 -10.65
C GLY A 52 2.31 4.72 -11.20
N ARG A 53 2.01 4.65 -12.51
CA ARG A 53 1.52 3.42 -13.14
C ARG A 53 2.68 2.47 -13.45
N VAL A 54 2.69 1.30 -12.84
CA VAL A 54 3.73 0.28 -13.01
C VAL A 54 3.43 -0.79 -14.07
N GLY A 55 2.37 -0.59 -14.87
CA GLY A 55 2.05 -1.46 -16.01
C GLY A 55 1.65 -2.89 -15.64
N ILE A 56 1.12 -3.10 -14.43
CA ILE A 56 0.57 -4.38 -13.98
C ILE A 56 -0.91 -4.47 -14.39
N GLY A 57 -1.26 -5.51 -15.15
CA GLY A 57 -2.65 -5.79 -15.50
C GLY A 57 -3.40 -6.52 -14.39
N TRP A 58 -4.72 -6.32 -14.31
CA TRP A 58 -5.58 -6.97 -13.31
C TRP A 58 -5.51 -8.51 -13.29
N SER A 59 -5.20 -9.14 -14.43
CA SER A 59 -4.99 -10.60 -14.52
C SER A 59 -3.84 -11.09 -13.65
N VAL A 60 -2.75 -10.33 -13.60
CA VAL A 60 -1.56 -10.66 -12.79
C VAL A 60 -1.88 -10.64 -11.30
N LEU A 61 -2.69 -9.68 -10.87
CA LEU A 61 -3.05 -9.50 -9.46
C LEU A 61 -4.03 -10.57 -8.94
N ARG A 62 -4.89 -11.12 -9.82
CA ARG A 62 -5.87 -12.15 -9.44
C ARG A 62 -5.26 -13.51 -9.20
N GLU A 63 -4.19 -13.85 -9.90
CA GLU A 63 -3.51 -15.14 -9.83
C GLU A 63 -2.33 -15.13 -8.85
N ALA A 64 -2.52 -14.46 -7.70
CA ALA A 64 -1.48 -14.36 -6.70
C ALA A 64 -1.13 -15.74 -6.09
N PRO A 65 0.15 -15.99 -5.74
CA PRO A 65 0.57 -17.20 -5.06
C PRO A 65 0.00 -17.32 -3.65
N ALA A 66 0.21 -18.48 -3.03
CA ALA A 66 -0.15 -18.73 -1.64
C ALA A 66 0.48 -17.67 -0.71
N PRO A 67 -0.27 -17.13 0.26
CA PRO A 67 0.23 -16.10 1.16
C PRO A 67 1.26 -16.65 2.15
N ALA A 68 2.18 -15.78 2.57
CA ALA A 68 3.10 -16.06 3.67
C ALA A 68 2.34 -16.26 5.00
N ALA A 69 2.90 -17.09 5.88
CA ALA A 69 2.31 -17.41 7.18
C ALA A 69 2.45 -16.30 8.22
N ALA A 70 3.49 -15.47 8.10
CA ALA A 70 3.80 -14.39 9.02
C ALA A 70 4.25 -13.14 8.24
N PRO A 71 3.97 -11.92 8.75
CA PRO A 71 4.34 -10.69 8.07
C PRO A 71 5.83 -10.42 8.23
N THR A 72 6.52 -10.24 7.11
CA THR A 72 7.94 -9.85 7.09
C THR A 72 8.20 -8.64 6.20
N LEU A 73 7.26 -8.26 5.34
CA LEU A 73 7.41 -7.14 4.42
C LEU A 73 7.34 -5.81 5.17
N THR A 74 8.34 -4.98 4.98
CA THR A 74 8.30 -3.57 5.38
C THR A 74 7.73 -2.70 4.26
N VAL A 75 7.33 -1.48 4.60
CA VAL A 75 6.93 -0.46 3.61
C VAL A 75 8.06 -0.21 2.61
N ALA A 76 9.30 -0.13 3.10
CA ALA A 76 10.48 0.07 2.27
C ALA A 76 10.78 -1.14 1.35
N ASP A 77 10.49 -2.38 1.78
CA ASP A 77 10.62 -3.56 0.92
C ASP A 77 9.64 -3.50 -0.26
N VAL A 78 8.40 -3.09 0.01
CA VAL A 78 7.36 -2.93 -1.02
C VAL A 78 7.76 -1.83 -2.00
N ASP A 79 8.19 -0.68 -1.49
CA ASP A 79 8.57 0.45 -2.34
C ASP A 79 9.71 0.09 -3.30
N ARG A 80 10.75 -0.56 -2.78
CA ARG A 80 11.85 -1.11 -3.61
C ARG A 80 11.38 -2.18 -4.58
N ALA A 81 10.40 -3.00 -4.23
CA ALA A 81 9.85 -4.00 -5.14
C ALA A 81 9.07 -3.32 -6.29
N VAL A 82 8.28 -2.29 -5.98
CA VAL A 82 7.53 -1.51 -6.96
C VAL A 82 8.46 -0.73 -7.89
N ASP A 83 9.55 -0.16 -7.38
CA ASP A 83 10.61 0.46 -8.20
C ASP A 83 11.20 -0.52 -9.20
N ARG A 84 11.55 -1.74 -8.75
CA ARG A 84 12.06 -2.80 -9.62
C ARG A 84 11.07 -3.14 -10.73
N ILE A 85 9.78 -3.27 -10.41
CA ILE A 85 8.72 -3.55 -11.39
C ILE A 85 8.58 -2.40 -12.41
N ALA A 86 8.61 -1.15 -11.94
CA ALA A 86 8.47 0.04 -12.75
C ALA A 86 9.65 0.18 -13.75
N ALA A 87 10.86 -0.18 -13.32
CA ALA A 87 12.08 -0.10 -14.12
C ALA A 87 12.17 -1.14 -15.25
N VAL A 88 11.37 -2.21 -15.20
CA VAL A 88 11.38 -3.24 -16.25
C VAL A 88 10.90 -2.64 -17.57
N THR A 89 11.69 -2.79 -18.64
CA THR A 89 11.36 -2.32 -19.99
C THR A 89 11.89 -3.30 -21.05
N GLY A 90 11.48 -3.11 -22.32
CA GLY A 90 11.98 -3.90 -23.44
C GLY A 90 11.27 -5.24 -23.67
N LYS A 91 11.84 -6.07 -24.54
CA LYS A 91 11.29 -7.37 -24.92
C LYS A 91 11.26 -8.31 -23.71
N GLY A 92 10.09 -8.89 -23.42
CA GLY A 92 9.91 -9.77 -22.25
C GLY A 92 9.49 -9.05 -20.96
N ALA A 93 9.32 -7.72 -20.99
CA ALA A 93 8.96 -6.93 -19.81
C ALA A 93 7.73 -7.45 -19.05
N GLN A 94 6.70 -7.93 -19.76
CA GLN A 94 5.49 -8.46 -19.12
C GLN A 94 5.78 -9.69 -18.25
N ALA A 95 6.60 -10.62 -18.74
CA ALA A 95 6.93 -11.84 -18.01
C ALA A 95 7.76 -11.53 -16.76
N GLU A 96 8.73 -10.61 -16.87
CA GLU A 96 9.54 -10.22 -15.72
C GLU A 96 8.75 -9.43 -14.68
N ARG A 97 7.87 -8.51 -15.11
CA ARG A 97 6.93 -7.84 -14.18
C ARG A 97 6.03 -8.85 -13.47
N ARG A 98 5.53 -9.86 -14.19
CA ARG A 98 4.73 -10.94 -13.58
C ARG A 98 5.54 -11.66 -12.50
N ARG A 99 6.77 -12.09 -12.81
CA ARG A 99 7.66 -12.77 -11.87
C ARG A 99 7.89 -11.94 -10.60
N LEU A 100 8.19 -10.65 -10.75
CA LEU A 100 8.42 -9.74 -9.61
C LEU A 100 7.17 -9.49 -8.78
N VAL A 101 6.00 -9.39 -9.42
CA VAL A 101 4.73 -9.27 -8.70
C VAL A 101 4.43 -10.56 -7.93
N ASP A 102 4.63 -11.73 -8.54
CA ASP A 102 4.44 -13.01 -7.85
C ASP A 102 5.40 -13.16 -6.66
N GLU A 103 6.66 -12.73 -6.79
CA GLU A 103 7.64 -12.68 -5.69
C GLU A 103 7.14 -11.80 -4.53
N LEU A 104 6.70 -10.57 -4.82
CA LEU A 104 6.16 -9.65 -3.82
C LEU A 104 4.90 -10.21 -3.15
N MET A 105 3.97 -10.75 -3.94
CA MET A 105 2.71 -11.28 -3.46
C MET A 105 2.91 -12.57 -2.64
N GLY A 106 3.89 -13.40 -2.98
CA GLY A 106 4.22 -14.62 -2.23
C GLY A 106 4.86 -14.35 -0.87
N ALA A 107 5.61 -13.25 -0.75
CA ALA A 107 6.16 -12.80 0.54
C ALA A 107 5.10 -12.14 1.45
N ALA A 108 3.96 -11.74 0.89
CA ALA A 108 2.89 -11.08 1.63
C ALA A 108 1.95 -12.09 2.29
N THR A 109 1.52 -11.78 3.52
CA THR A 109 0.41 -12.47 4.19
C THR A 109 -0.91 -12.21 3.48
N ALA A 110 -1.96 -12.94 3.85
CA ALA A 110 -3.28 -12.78 3.23
C ALA A 110 -3.85 -11.34 3.35
N GLY A 111 -3.60 -10.66 4.48
CA GLY A 111 -4.00 -9.26 4.69
C GLY A 111 -3.22 -8.30 3.80
N GLU A 112 -1.91 -8.46 3.77
CA GLU A 112 -1.00 -7.67 2.93
C GLU A 112 -1.30 -7.87 1.44
N GLN A 113 -1.54 -9.10 0.98
CA GLN A 113 -1.89 -9.34 -0.41
C GLN A 113 -3.22 -8.66 -0.81
N ARG A 114 -4.22 -8.60 0.07
CA ARG A 114 -5.46 -7.85 -0.21
C ARG A 114 -5.18 -6.36 -0.38
N PHE A 115 -4.37 -5.80 0.50
CA PHE A 115 -3.95 -4.41 0.42
C PHE A 115 -3.16 -4.13 -0.86
N LEU A 116 -2.14 -4.94 -1.17
CA LEU A 116 -1.31 -4.79 -2.38
C LEU A 116 -2.13 -4.93 -3.66
N ARG A 117 -3.09 -5.87 -3.72
CA ARG A 117 -4.01 -5.97 -4.87
C ARG A 117 -4.79 -4.69 -5.10
N ALA A 118 -5.34 -4.10 -4.03
CA ALA A 118 -6.07 -2.85 -4.13
C ALA A 118 -5.15 -1.68 -4.52
N LEU A 119 -3.91 -1.65 -4.01
CA LEU A 119 -2.95 -0.59 -4.27
C LEU A 119 -2.44 -0.63 -5.71
N LEU A 120 -1.91 -1.78 -6.12
CA LEU A 120 -1.36 -2.00 -7.46
C LEU A 120 -2.46 -1.97 -8.54
N GLY A 121 -3.69 -2.37 -8.18
CA GLY A 121 -4.85 -2.30 -9.06
C GLY A 121 -5.46 -0.90 -9.19
N GLY A 122 -5.07 0.07 -8.34
CA GLY A 122 -5.67 1.40 -8.30
C GLY A 122 -7.10 1.42 -7.74
N GLU A 123 -7.47 0.41 -6.96
CA GLU A 123 -8.80 0.21 -6.37
C GLU A 123 -8.85 0.56 -4.88
N LEU A 124 -7.76 1.11 -4.32
CA LEU A 124 -7.72 1.69 -2.97
C LEU A 124 -8.50 3.03 -2.92
N ARG A 125 -9.81 2.94 -3.20
CA ARG A 125 -10.89 3.90 -2.98
C ARG A 125 -10.57 5.37 -3.31
N GLN A 126 -10.82 5.66 -4.58
CA GLN A 126 -10.84 6.94 -5.28
C GLN A 126 -11.61 8.05 -4.50
N GLY A 127 -10.87 8.95 -3.84
CA GLY A 127 -11.34 10.29 -3.45
C GLY A 127 -11.53 10.55 -1.95
N ALA A 128 -12.20 9.66 -1.19
CA ALA A 128 -12.44 9.89 0.24
C ALA A 128 -11.19 9.69 1.11
N LEU A 129 -10.28 8.81 0.68
CA LEU A 129 -9.04 8.53 1.41
C LEU A 129 -8.02 9.66 1.30
N ASP A 130 -7.95 10.41 0.19
CA ASP A 130 -7.03 11.55 0.05
C ASP A 130 -7.33 12.63 1.09
N ALA A 131 -8.59 13.05 1.22
CA ALA A 131 -9.00 14.07 2.19
C ALA A 131 -8.77 13.60 3.65
N LEU A 132 -9.11 12.34 3.95
CA LEU A 132 -8.87 11.74 5.26
C LEU A 132 -7.38 11.59 5.59
N THR A 133 -6.55 11.32 4.58
CA THR A 133 -5.10 11.20 4.74
C THR A 133 -4.49 12.55 5.13
N VAL A 134 -4.92 13.65 4.49
CA VAL A 134 -4.50 15.01 4.85
C VAL A 134 -4.96 15.36 6.27
N GLU A 135 -6.22 15.09 6.62
CA GLU A 135 -6.73 15.32 7.98
C GLU A 135 -5.98 14.49 9.03
N GLY A 136 -5.72 13.22 8.74
CA GLY A 136 -4.94 12.35 9.63
C GLY A 136 -3.52 12.86 9.83
N LEU A 137 -2.88 13.39 8.78
CA LEU A 137 -1.55 13.99 8.87
C LEU A 137 -1.56 15.27 9.70
N ALA A 138 -2.54 16.15 9.47
CA ALA A 138 -2.73 17.38 10.24
C ALA A 138 -2.90 17.08 11.74
N ALA A 139 -3.80 16.14 12.07
CA ALA A 139 -4.01 15.66 13.43
C ALA A 139 -2.78 14.96 14.04
N ALA A 140 -1.96 14.29 13.24
CA ALA A 140 -0.70 13.71 13.70
C ALA A 140 0.36 14.78 14.01
N ALA A 141 0.36 15.88 13.25
CA ALA A 141 1.29 17.00 13.40
C ALA A 141 0.84 18.03 14.45
N GLY A 142 -0.39 17.94 14.96
CA GLY A 142 -0.97 18.94 15.88
C GLY A 142 -1.29 20.27 15.20
N ALA A 143 -1.53 20.25 13.89
CA ALA A 143 -1.99 21.38 13.11
C ALA A 143 -3.50 21.22 12.86
N ASP A 144 -4.32 22.06 13.49
CA ASP A 144 -5.77 22.16 13.25
C ASP A 144 -6.11 23.44 12.48
#